data_AF-A0A7M2QY98-F1
#
_entry.id   AF-A0A7M2QY98-F1
#
_cell.length_a   1.000
_cell.length_b   1.000
_cell.length_c   1.000
_cell.angle_alpha   90.00
_cell.angle_beta   90.00
_cell.angle_gamma   90.00
#
_symmetry.space_group_name_H-M   'P 1'
#
loop_
_entity.id
_entity.type
_entity.pdbx_description
1 polymer ?
#
loop_
_entity_poly.entity_id
_entity_poly.type
_entity_poly.pdbx_seq_one_letter_code
_entity_poly.pdbx_strand_id
1 'polypeptide(L)'
;MQETDLLQSIMGLILHSGNVKSDCMEAIQLAKQGNVSAAKEKITLANKSLVEAHHSQTALLTQEARGEKVEVSIMLVHAQDHLMNAITFKDLAIEIIDLYDRLQGA
;
A
#
# COMPACT_ATOMS: atom_id res chain seq x y z
N MET A 1 -22.53 9.03 1.67
CA MET A 1 -21.29 9.79 1.91
C MET A 1 -21.41 11.18 1.28
N GLN A 2 -21.00 12.25 1.95
CA GLN A 2 -20.93 13.58 1.32
C GLN A 2 -19.76 13.62 0.33
N GLU A 3 -19.83 14.47 -0.71
CA GLU A 3 -18.81 14.56 -1.76
C GLU A 3 -17.41 14.85 -1.19
N THR A 4 -17.33 15.66 -0.14
CA THR A 4 -16.08 15.99 0.56
C THR A 4 -15.47 14.79 1.30
N ASP A 5 -16.30 13.95 1.92
CA ASP A 5 -15.84 12.74 2.63
C ASP A 5 -15.29 11.68 1.66
N LEU A 6 -15.94 11.55 0.48
CA LEU A 6 -15.46 10.67 -0.59
C LEU A 6 -14.10 11.14 -1.08
N LEU A 7 -13.94 12.44 -1.34
CA LEU A 7 -12.67 12.99 -1.79
C LEU A 7 -11.56 12.79 -0.76
N GLN A 8 -11.85 12.97 0.53
CA GLN A 8 -10.89 12.70 1.61
C GLN A 8 -10.47 11.23 1.63
N SER A 9 -11.41 10.30 1.46
CA SER A 9 -11.12 8.86 1.37
C SER A 9 -10.24 8.53 0.17
N ILE A 10 -10.54 9.11 -1.00
CA ILE A 10 -9.73 8.96 -2.22
C ILE A 10 -8.31 9.49 -2.01
N MET A 11 -8.15 10.68 -1.44
CA MET A 11 -6.84 11.27 -1.18
C MET A 11 -6.04 10.45 -0.16
N GLY A 12 -6.70 9.95 0.89
CA GLY A 12 -6.10 9.04 1.87
C GLY A 12 -5.59 7.75 1.22
N LEU A 13 -6.41 7.13 0.37
CA LEU A 13 -6.00 5.95 -0.41
C LEU A 13 -4.75 6.21 -1.24
N ILE A 14 -4.70 7.31 -2.01
CA ILE A 14 -3.56 7.65 -2.85
C ILE A 14 -2.31 7.91 -2.00
N LEU A 15 -2.41 8.73 -0.95
CA LEU A 15 -1.30 9.09 -0.09
C LEU A 15 -0.68 7.85 0.59
N HIS A 16 -1.51 7.06 1.25
CA HIS A 16 -1.04 5.90 1.99
C HIS A 16 -0.48 4.83 1.05
N SER A 17 -1.11 4.59 -0.11
CA SER A 17 -0.59 3.66 -1.13
C SER A 17 0.76 4.14 -1.72
N GLY A 18 0.91 5.45 -1.93
CA GLY A 18 2.18 6.05 -2.33
C GLY A 18 3.28 5.81 -1.31
N ASN A 19 2.98 5.98 -0.02
CA ASN A 19 3.93 5.71 1.07
C ASN A 19 4.34 4.25 1.12
N VAL A 20 3.39 3.31 0.98
CA VAL A 20 3.69 1.87 0.90
C VAL A 20 4.71 1.58 -0.19
N LYS A 21 4.49 2.12 -1.39
CA LYS A 21 5.37 1.89 -2.54
C LYS A 21 6.77 2.48 -2.30
N SER A 22 6.86 3.69 -1.74
CA SER A 22 8.13 4.33 -1.41
C SER A 22 8.92 3.54 -0.36
N ASP A 23 8.28 3.16 0.74
CA ASP A 23 8.93 2.36 1.80
C ASP A 23 9.40 1.00 1.26
N CYS A 24 8.61 0.34 0.40
CA CYS A 24 9.00 -0.93 -0.22
C CYS A 24 10.20 -0.76 -1.18
N MET A 25 10.24 0.33 -1.95
CA MET A 25 11.38 0.64 -2.83
C MET A 25 12.67 0.85 -2.02
N GLU A 26 12.57 1.59 -0.91
CA GLU A 26 13.68 1.79 0.02
C GLU A 26 14.11 0.47 0.67
N ALA A 27 13.17 -0.39 1.07
CA ALA A 27 13.45 -1.70 1.64
C ALA A 27 14.27 -2.57 0.68
N ILE A 28 13.87 -2.62 -0.60
CA ILE A 28 14.62 -3.35 -1.64
C ILE A 28 16.05 -2.79 -1.76
N GLN A 29 16.23 -1.47 -1.76
CA GLN A 29 17.58 -0.89 -1.88
C GLN A 29 18.46 -1.18 -0.65
N LEU A 30 17.89 -1.20 0.55
CA LEU A 30 18.61 -1.58 1.76
C LEU A 30 19.04 -3.05 1.73
N ALA A 31 18.15 -3.95 1.31
CA ALA A 31 18.47 -5.37 1.18
C ALA A 31 19.59 -5.61 0.15
N LYS A 32 19.55 -4.90 -0.99
CA LYS A 32 20.62 -4.90 -2.00
C LYS A 32 22.00 -4.51 -1.46
N GLN A 33 22.03 -3.67 -0.42
CA GLN A 33 23.27 -3.17 0.19
C GLN A 33 23.77 -4.06 1.34
N GLY A 34 23.10 -5.18 1.64
CA GLY A 34 23.45 -6.00 2.80
C GLY A 34 22.65 -5.71 4.07
N ASN A 35 21.82 -4.65 4.06
CA ASN A 35 21.13 -4.21 5.27
C ASN A 35 19.71 -4.79 5.35
N VAL A 36 19.62 -6.11 5.54
CA VAL A 36 18.35 -6.83 5.61
C VAL A 36 17.51 -6.39 6.83
N SER A 37 18.14 -6.09 7.97
CA SER A 37 17.43 -5.62 9.15
C SER A 37 16.67 -4.32 8.88
N ALA A 38 17.35 -3.32 8.32
CA ALA A 38 16.70 -2.04 7.98
C ALA A 38 15.65 -2.20 6.86
N ALA A 39 15.86 -3.14 5.93
CA ALA A 39 14.84 -3.48 4.93
C ALA A 39 13.55 -4.01 5.58
N LYS A 40 13.65 -4.91 6.55
CA LYS A 40 12.48 -5.45 7.30
C LYS A 40 11.78 -4.36 8.12
N GLU A 41 12.52 -3.39 8.66
CA GLU A 41 11.92 -2.20 9.31
C GLU A 41 11.11 -1.35 8.33
N LYS A 42 11.62 -1.12 7.11
CA LYS A 42 10.90 -0.41 6.07
C LYS A 42 9.62 -1.12 5.62
N ILE A 43 9.64 -2.44 5.49
CA ILE A 43 8.40 -3.22 5.24
C ILE A 43 7.40 -3.08 6.38
N THR A 44 7.87 -2.96 7.62
CA THR A 44 6.98 -2.72 8.77
C THR A 44 6.29 -1.35 8.67
N LEU A 45 7.00 -0.31 8.23
CA LEU A 45 6.42 1.01 7.98
C LEU A 45 5.44 0.99 6.80
N ALA A 46 5.80 0.30 5.72
CA ALA A 46 4.92 0.08 4.57
C ALA A 46 3.61 -0.59 5.01
N ASN A 47 3.67 -1.65 5.84
CA ASN A 47 2.48 -2.32 6.36
C ASN A 47 1.57 -1.39 7.18
N LYS A 48 2.12 -0.48 7.98
CA LYS A 48 1.31 0.50 8.72
C LYS A 48 0.53 1.41 7.77
N SER A 49 1.21 1.97 6.77
CA SER A 49 0.55 2.79 5.74
C SER A 49 -0.50 1.98 4.96
N LEU A 50 -0.20 0.71 4.67
CA LEU A 50 -1.14 -0.15 3.94
C LEU A 50 -2.42 -0.38 4.73
N VAL A 51 -2.34 -0.59 6.06
CA VAL A 51 -3.52 -0.80 6.90
C VAL A 51 -4.46 0.41 6.84
N GLU A 52 -3.92 1.63 6.88
CA GLU A 52 -4.73 2.86 6.77
C GLU A 52 -5.45 2.96 5.41
N ALA A 53 -4.75 2.64 4.31
CA ALA A 53 -5.35 2.59 2.98
C ALA A 53 -6.43 1.50 2.89
N HIS A 54 -6.13 0.30 3.42
CA HIS A 54 -7.02 -0.84 3.36
C HIS A 54 -8.30 -0.62 4.19
N HIS A 55 -8.22 0.11 5.30
CA HIS A 55 -9.38 0.49 6.10
C HIS A 55 -10.34 1.38 5.28
N SER A 56 -9.79 2.38 4.59
CA SER A 56 -10.56 3.26 3.69
C SER A 56 -11.22 2.48 2.55
N GLN A 57 -10.51 1.55 1.91
CA GLN A 57 -11.08 0.68 0.87
C GLN A 57 -12.19 -0.21 1.43
N THR A 58 -11.99 -0.81 2.60
CA THR A 58 -12.96 -1.70 3.24
C THR A 58 -14.24 -0.95 3.59
N ALA A 59 -14.12 0.30 4.06
CA ALA A 59 -15.27 1.16 4.34
C ALA A 59 -16.11 1.43 3.08
N LEU A 60 -15.47 1.76 1.96
CA LEU A 60 -16.14 1.98 0.67
C LEU A 60 -16.87 0.73 0.18
N LEU A 61 -16.22 -0.44 0.22
CA LEU A 61 -16.84 -1.73 -0.16
C LEU A 61 -18.00 -2.10 0.77
N THR A 62 -17.86 -1.87 2.07
CA THR A 62 -18.93 -2.13 3.05
C THR A 62 -20.13 -1.23 2.80
N GLN A 63 -19.88 0.03 2.46
CA GLN A 63 -20.93 1.00 2.13
C GLN A 63 -21.70 0.54 0.88
N GLU A 64 -20.99 0.20 -0.20
CA GLU A 64 -21.59 -0.32 -1.43
C GLU A 64 -22.41 -1.60 -1.18
N ALA A 65 -21.88 -2.55 -0.39
CA ALA A 65 -22.56 -3.79 -0.04
C ALA A 65 -23.86 -3.59 0.77
N ARG A 66 -24.01 -2.46 1.48
CA ARG A 66 -25.25 -2.08 2.18
C ARG A 66 -26.30 -1.46 1.25
N GLY A 67 -26.02 -1.35 -0.05
CA GLY A 67 -26.88 -0.72 -1.04
C GLY A 67 -26.79 0.81 -1.05
N GLU A 68 -25.82 1.39 -0.33
CA GLU A 68 -25.56 2.81 -0.40
C GLU A 68 -24.76 3.14 -1.67
N LYS A 69 -25.23 4.14 -2.42
CA LYS A 69 -24.57 4.53 -3.66
C LYS A 69 -23.21 5.17 -3.36
N VAL A 70 -22.15 4.56 -3.88
CA VAL A 70 -20.80 5.14 -3.95
C VAL A 70 -20.65 5.73 -5.35
N GLU A 71 -20.24 7.00 -5.43
CA GLU A 71 -20.03 7.66 -6.72
C GLU A 71 -18.71 7.21 -7.34
N VAL A 72 -18.79 6.53 -8.48
CA VAL A 72 -17.62 6.08 -9.24
C VAL A 72 -17.09 7.25 -10.05
N SER A 73 -15.87 7.69 -9.72
CA SER A 73 -15.13 8.72 -10.47
C SER A 73 -13.78 8.16 -10.93
N ILE A 74 -13.16 8.81 -11.93
CA ILE A 74 -11.80 8.47 -12.38
C ILE A 74 -10.81 8.54 -11.21
N MET A 75 -10.99 9.50 -10.30
CA MET A 75 -10.15 9.65 -9.12
C MET A 75 -10.30 8.46 -8.16
N LEU A 76 -11.52 7.95 -7.96
CA LEU A 76 -11.75 6.77 -7.13
C LEU A 76 -11.10 5.52 -7.74
N VAL A 77 -11.28 5.31 -9.05
CA VAL A 77 -10.63 4.20 -9.77
C VAL A 77 -9.12 4.30 -9.64
N HIS A 78 -8.55 5.48 -9.87
CA HIS A 78 -7.11 5.72 -9.73
C HIS A 78 -6.60 5.44 -8.31
N ALA A 79 -7.36 5.82 -7.29
CA ALA A 79 -7.01 5.55 -5.89
C ALA A 79 -7.02 4.05 -5.58
N GLN A 80 -7.98 3.29 -6.12
CA GLN A 80 -8.00 1.83 -5.98
C GLN A 80 -6.85 1.16 -6.75
N ASP A 81 -6.49 1.66 -7.93
CA ASP A 81 -5.33 1.17 -8.69
C ASP A 81 -4.03 1.37 -7.91
N HIS A 82 -3.84 2.53 -7.28
CA HIS A 82 -2.68 2.79 -6.41
C HIS A 82 -2.60 1.78 -5.27
N LEU A 83 -3.72 1.50 -4.60
CA LEU A 83 -3.77 0.55 -3.48
C LEU A 83 -3.44 -0.88 -3.93
N MET A 84 -4.09 -1.37 -4.98
CA MET A 84 -3.85 -2.73 -5.46
C MET A 84 -2.42 -2.91 -6.00
N ASN A 85 -1.87 -1.89 -6.67
CA ASN A 85 -0.47 -1.87 -7.06
C ASN A 85 0.45 -1.86 -5.84
N ALA A 86 0.15 -1.09 -4.80
CA ALA A 86 0.95 -1.03 -3.58
C ALA A 86 0.97 -2.36 -2.82
N ILE A 87 -0.17 -3.06 -2.74
CA ILE A 87 -0.28 -4.41 -2.16
C ILE A 87 0.64 -5.37 -2.91
N THR A 88 0.47 -5.46 -4.23
CA THR A 88 1.25 -6.37 -5.08
C THR A 88 2.75 -6.03 -5.01
N PHE A 89 3.08 -4.74 -5.00
CA PHE A 89 4.46 -4.28 -4.92
C PHE A 89 5.13 -4.66 -3.59
N LYS A 90 4.40 -4.55 -2.47
CA LYS A 90 4.89 -4.97 -1.15
C LYS A 90 5.16 -6.47 -1.10
N ASP A 91 4.24 -7.28 -1.61
CA ASP A 91 4.39 -8.74 -1.61
C ASP A 91 5.63 -9.14 -2.42
N LEU A 92 5.84 -8.52 -3.58
CA LEU A 92 7.07 -8.70 -4.38
C LEU A 92 8.33 -8.18 -3.66
N ALA A 93 8.24 -7.06 -2.95
CA ALA A 93 9.38 -6.49 -2.22
C ALA A 93 9.86 -7.44 -1.12
N ILE A 94 8.94 -8.13 -0.43
CA ILE A 94 9.28 -9.15 0.58
C ILE A 94 10.07 -10.29 -0.06
N GLU A 95 9.57 -10.85 -1.17
CA GLU A 95 10.27 -11.94 -1.89
C GLU A 95 11.67 -11.51 -2.36
N ILE A 96 11.84 -10.27 -2.82
CA ILE A 96 13.13 -9.72 -3.23
C ILE A 96 14.08 -9.58 -2.04
N ILE A 97 13.59 -9.11 -0.89
CA ILE A 97 14.40 -9.00 0.34
C ILE A 97 14.87 -10.37 0.80
N ASP A 98 13.97 -11.36 0.80
CA ASP A 98 14.29 -12.74 1.17
C ASP A 98 15.30 -13.37 0.21
N LEU A 99 15.23 -13.05 -1.08
CA LEU A 99 16.22 -13.46 -2.07
C LEU A 99 17.60 -12.88 -1.77
N TYR A 100 17.69 -11.59 -1.42
CA TYR A 100 18.96 -10.96 -1.03
C TYR A 100 19.51 -11.51 0.29
N ASP A 101 18.65 -11.80 1.27
CA ASP A 101 19.02 -12.43 2.56
C ASP A 101 19.69 -13.80 2.32
N ARG A 102 19.08 -14.63 1.46
CA ARG A 102 19.63 -15.94 1.08
C ARG A 102 20.96 -15.85 0.34
N LEU A 103 21.11 -14.88 -0.56
CA LEU A 103 22.36 -14.69 -1.34
C LEU A 103 23.53 -14.22 -0.47
N GLN A 104 23.26 -13.55 0.66
CA GLN A 104 24.30 -13.10 1.60
C GLN A 104 24.69 -14.19 2.61
N GLY A 105 23.76 -15.11 2.90
CA GLY A 105 24.01 -16.28 3.75
C GLY A 105 24.63 -17.49 3.02
N ALA A 106 24.83 -17.41 1.70
CA ALA A 106 25.45 -18.44 0.86
C ALA A 106 26.94 -18.12 0.60
#